data_AF-A0A0U1NQR4-F1
#
_entry.id   AF-A0A0U1NQR4-F1
#
_cell.length_a   1.000
_cell.length_b   1.000
_cell.length_c   1.000
_cell.angle_alpha   90.00
_cell.angle_beta   90.00
_cell.angle_gamma   90.00
#
_symmetry.space_group_name_H-M   'P 1'
#
loop_
_entity.id
_entity.type
_entity.pdbx_description
1 polymer ?
#
loop_
_entity_poly.entity_id
_entity_poly.type
_entity_poly.pdbx_seq_one_letter_code
_entity_poly.pdbx_strand_id
1 'polypeptide(L)'
;MRKMYFRRKNIKQSFQKCNISRPTKYRPNYEMENMKWEFHKYDHDPFPSVPHGHCLNRRDLKLHENGDIYQGKDVWGRLNKRDYDRLRKDPRFIRLALAAKKFHGMDVNGNNNRNVRRRNMSRRFLNEVLVFEGRIEQY
;
A
#
# COMPACT_ATOMS: atom_id res chain seq x y z
N MET A 1 39.16 -32.18 17.09
CA MET A 1 38.12 -31.47 16.31
C MET A 1 36.85 -31.32 17.16
N ARG A 2 36.49 -30.12 17.63
CA ARG A 2 35.27 -29.86 18.42
C ARG A 2 34.13 -29.43 17.49
N LYS A 3 33.05 -30.22 17.43
CA LYS A 3 31.81 -29.84 16.74
C LYS A 3 31.10 -28.75 17.56
N MET A 4 31.08 -27.52 17.06
CA MET A 4 30.25 -26.45 17.62
C MET A 4 28.82 -26.59 17.12
N TYR A 5 27.89 -26.88 18.03
CA TYR A 5 26.46 -26.81 17.74
C TYR A 5 25.96 -25.40 18.01
N PHE A 6 25.54 -24.69 16.97
CA PHE A 6 24.87 -23.40 17.11
C PHE A 6 23.44 -23.61 17.61
N ARG A 7 23.21 -23.25 18.88
CA ARG A 7 21.90 -23.21 19.53
C ARG A 7 21.01 -22.17 18.85
N ARG A 8 20.06 -22.60 18.01
CA ARG A 8 19.01 -21.74 17.44
C ARG A 8 18.21 -21.11 18.58
N LYS A 9 18.39 -19.81 18.82
CA LYS A 9 17.54 -19.05 19.74
C LYS A 9 16.13 -19.00 19.14
N ASN A 10 15.19 -19.64 19.83
CA ASN A 10 13.76 -19.56 19.54
C ASN A 10 13.28 -18.14 19.85
N ILE A 11 13.40 -17.23 18.89
CA ILE A 11 12.81 -15.90 18.99
C ILE A 11 11.32 -16.08 18.74
N LYS A 12 10.56 -16.32 19.81
CA LYS A 12 9.13 -16.01 19.84
C LYS A 12 9.05 -14.49 19.72
N GLN A 13 9.09 -13.97 18.47
CA GLN A 13 8.74 -12.58 18.20
C GLN A 13 7.27 -12.45 18.58
N SER A 14 7.03 -12.03 19.81
CA SER A 14 5.79 -11.40 20.21
C SER A 14 5.64 -10.18 19.31
N PHE A 15 4.90 -10.36 18.21
CA PHE A 15 4.36 -9.23 17.47
C PHE A 15 3.41 -8.53 18.43
N GLN A 16 3.96 -7.59 19.20
CA GLN A 16 3.17 -6.60 19.92
C GLN A 16 2.24 -6.01 18.88
N LYS A 17 0.95 -6.32 19.05
CA LYS A 17 -0.15 -5.86 18.21
C LYS A 17 -0.26 -4.37 18.47
N CYS A 18 0.60 -3.59 17.82
CA CYS A 18 0.58 -2.16 17.97
C CYS A 18 -0.75 -1.70 17.38
N ASN A 19 -1.65 -1.26 18.27
CA ASN A 19 -2.88 -0.52 17.97
C ASN A 19 -2.50 0.85 17.40
N ILE A 20 -1.68 0.87 16.35
CA ILE A 20 -1.51 2.04 15.51
C ILE A 20 -2.85 2.13 14.79
N SER A 21 -3.63 3.16 15.11
CA SER A 21 -4.80 3.51 14.31
C SER A 21 -4.33 3.56 12.86
N ARG A 22 -4.73 2.56 12.06
CA ARG A 22 -4.28 2.46 10.68
C ARG A 22 -4.77 3.72 9.99
N PRO A 23 -3.89 4.50 9.33
CA PRO A 23 -4.31 5.74 8.68
C PRO A 23 -5.47 5.42 7.74
N THR A 24 -6.61 6.06 8.00
CA THR A 24 -7.83 5.91 7.20
C THR A 24 -7.72 6.69 5.90
N LYS A 25 -6.85 7.70 5.89
CA LYS A 25 -6.51 8.53 4.74
C LYS A 25 -5.01 8.83 4.70
N TYR A 26 -4.51 9.10 3.50
CA TYR A 26 -3.15 9.53 3.25
C TYR A 26 -3.16 10.68 2.25
N ARG A 27 -2.47 11.76 2.61
CA ARG A 27 -2.28 12.94 1.78
C ARG A 27 -0.78 13.19 1.66
N PRO A 28 -0.18 13.05 0.47
CA PRO A 28 1.17 13.52 0.22
C PRO A 28 1.31 15.00 0.63
N ASN A 29 2.46 15.36 1.19
CA ASN A 29 2.82 16.75 1.45
C ASN A 29 3.41 17.45 0.21
N TYR A 30 3.47 16.76 -0.92
CA TYR A 30 3.90 17.24 -2.22
C TYR A 30 2.74 17.17 -3.21
N GLU A 31 2.83 17.98 -4.26
CA GLU A 31 1.90 17.92 -5.39
C GLU A 31 2.42 16.92 -6.41
N MET A 32 1.50 16.30 -7.14
CA MET A 32 1.80 15.42 -8.27
C MET A 32 1.02 15.95 -9.46
N GLU A 33 1.72 16.21 -10.57
CA GLU A 33 1.15 16.94 -11.71
C GLU A 33 0.50 18.28 -11.30
N ASN A 34 1.15 19.03 -10.39
CA ASN A 34 0.65 20.31 -9.83
C ASN A 34 -0.73 20.21 -9.16
N MET A 35 -1.10 19.01 -8.71
CA MET A 35 -2.37 18.75 -8.02
C MET A 35 -2.13 18.07 -6.67
N LYS A 36 -3.03 18.35 -5.73
CA LYS A 36 -3.03 17.71 -4.41
C LYS A 36 -3.97 16.52 -4.42
N TRP A 37 -3.47 15.40 -3.89
CA TRP A 37 -4.19 14.12 -3.89
C TRP A 37 -4.46 13.63 -2.47
N GLU A 38 -5.60 13.00 -2.27
CA GLU A 38 -5.96 12.33 -1.01
C GLU A 38 -6.44 10.91 -1.28
N PHE A 39 -5.85 9.93 -0.60
CA PHE A 39 -6.18 8.51 -0.75
C PHE A 39 -6.93 8.04 0.49
N HIS A 40 -8.02 7.28 0.28
CA HIS A 40 -8.87 6.76 1.34
C HIS A 40 -8.78 5.24 1.42
N LYS A 41 -8.74 4.70 2.64
CA LYS A 41 -8.70 3.26 2.88
C LYS A 41 -10.05 2.58 2.62
N TYR A 42 -11.13 3.27 2.97
CA TYR A 42 -12.50 2.76 2.95
C TYR A 42 -13.30 3.36 1.80
N ASP A 43 -12.60 3.69 0.72
CA ASP A 43 -13.26 4.29 -0.43
C ASP A 43 -14.28 3.32 -1.02
N HIS A 44 -15.54 3.72 -1.03
CA HIS A 44 -16.62 2.89 -1.57
C HIS A 44 -16.69 2.96 -3.10
N ASP A 45 -15.99 3.91 -3.73
CA ASP A 45 -16.01 4.06 -5.17
C ASP A 45 -15.19 2.94 -5.83
N PRO A 46 -15.83 2.08 -6.65
CA PRO A 46 -15.14 0.95 -7.26
C PRO A 46 -14.22 1.37 -8.42
N PHE A 47 -14.30 2.62 -8.90
CA PHE A 47 -13.55 3.06 -10.07
C PHE A 47 -12.73 4.34 -9.82
N PRO A 48 -11.42 4.34 -10.11
CA PRO A 48 -10.61 3.21 -10.57
C PRO A 48 -10.28 2.27 -9.38
N SER A 49 -9.61 1.14 -9.64
CA SER A 49 -9.34 0.10 -8.62
C SER A 49 -8.73 0.69 -7.35
N VAL A 50 -9.10 0.13 -6.19
CA VAL A 50 -8.59 0.58 -4.89
C VAL A 50 -7.15 0.11 -4.68
N PRO A 51 -6.23 0.99 -4.24
CA PRO A 51 -6.45 2.38 -3.85
C PRO A 51 -6.50 3.35 -5.05
N HIS A 52 -7.37 4.34 -4.95
CA HIS A 52 -7.35 5.52 -5.82
C HIS A 52 -7.28 6.81 -5.01
N GLY A 53 -6.74 7.87 -5.62
CA GLY A 53 -6.60 9.19 -5.02
C GLY A 53 -7.64 10.15 -5.58
N HIS A 54 -8.26 10.94 -4.72
CA HIS A 54 -9.13 12.05 -5.09
C HIS A 54 -8.30 13.32 -5.22
N CYS A 55 -8.48 14.04 -6.34
CA CYS A 55 -7.85 15.34 -6.49
C CYS A 55 -8.60 16.39 -5.66
N LEU A 56 -7.89 17.09 -4.79
CA LEU A 56 -8.44 18.14 -3.94
C LEU A 56 -8.69 19.44 -4.72
N ASN A 57 -7.93 19.67 -5.79
CA ASN A 57 -8.10 20.84 -6.65
C ASN A 57 -9.28 20.67 -7.62
N ARG A 58 -9.51 19.43 -8.09
CA ARG A 58 -10.51 19.08 -9.10
C ARG A 58 -11.22 17.78 -8.71
N ARG A 59 -12.44 17.92 -8.19
CA ARG A 59 -13.20 16.79 -7.61
C ARG A 59 -13.59 15.70 -8.62
N ASP A 60 -13.52 16.00 -9.91
CA ASP A 60 -13.83 15.09 -11.00
C ASP A 60 -12.65 14.20 -11.42
N LEU A 61 -11.43 14.47 -10.91
CA LEU A 61 -10.23 13.71 -11.23
C LEU A 61 -9.89 12.67 -10.16
N LYS A 62 -9.58 11.47 -10.63
CA LYS A 62 -9.19 10.32 -9.81
C LYS A 62 -7.87 9.74 -10.28
N LEU A 63 -6.95 9.51 -9.36
CA LEU A 63 -5.64 8.92 -9.64
C LEU A 63 -5.66 7.43 -9.29
N HIS A 64 -5.33 6.57 -10.26
CA HIS A 64 -5.15 5.15 -10.03
C HIS A 64 -3.74 4.85 -9.50
N GLU A 65 -3.58 3.73 -8.78
CA GLU A 65 -2.27 3.31 -8.26
C GLU A 65 -1.19 3.06 -9.34
N ASN A 66 -1.60 2.83 -10.60
CA ASN A 66 -0.70 2.68 -11.75
C ASN A 66 -0.22 4.01 -12.34
N GLY A 67 -0.69 5.14 -11.79
CA GLY A 67 -0.31 6.49 -12.23
C GLY A 67 -1.26 7.12 -13.25
N ASP A 68 -2.25 6.39 -13.77
CA ASP A 68 -3.25 6.96 -14.68
C ASP A 68 -4.24 7.86 -13.93
N ILE A 69 -4.56 9.00 -14.52
CA ILE A 69 -5.52 9.98 -14.01
C ILE A 69 -6.78 9.87 -14.86
N TYR A 70 -7.90 9.61 -14.20
CA TYR A 70 -9.20 9.45 -14.82
C TYR A 70 -10.09 10.66 -14.57
N GLN A 71 -10.89 11.02 -15.57
CA GLN A 71 -12.06 11.88 -15.43
C GLN A 71 -13.27 11.04 -15.80
N GLY A 72 -14.13 10.72 -14.84
CA GLY A 72 -15.17 9.72 -15.05
C GLY A 72 -14.55 8.35 -15.34
N LYS A 73 -14.71 7.83 -16.57
CA LYS A 73 -14.12 6.56 -17.03
C LYS A 73 -12.98 6.73 -18.03
N ASP A 74 -12.74 7.95 -18.48
CA ASP A 74 -11.75 8.25 -19.51
C ASP A 74 -10.41 8.58 -18.87
N VAL A 75 -9.32 8.14 -19.51
CA VAL A 75 -7.96 8.50 -19.09
C VAL A 75 -7.72 9.95 -19.51
N TRP A 76 -7.73 10.85 -18.53
CA TRP A 76 -7.46 12.27 -18.72
C TRP A 76 -5.96 12.54 -18.88
N GLY A 77 -5.14 11.78 -18.16
CA GLY A 77 -3.70 11.94 -18.20
C GLY A 77 -2.99 10.86 -17.39
N ARG A 78 -1.70 11.07 -17.15
CA ARG A 78 -0.87 10.15 -16.36
C ARG A 78 0.15 10.95 -15.58
N LEU A 79 0.46 10.49 -14.36
CA LEU A 79 1.58 11.02 -13.59
C LEU A 79 2.88 10.88 -14.39
N ASN A 80 3.70 11.93 -14.37
CA ASN A 80 5.08 11.82 -14.76
C ASN A 80 5.81 10.75 -13.92
N LYS A 81 6.88 10.21 -14.49
CA LYS A 81 7.65 9.12 -13.88
C LYS A 81 8.16 9.47 -12.48
N ARG A 82 8.58 10.73 -12.26
CA ARG A 82 9.16 11.17 -10.98
C ARG A 82 8.13 11.13 -9.86
N ASP A 83 6.95 11.67 -10.09
CA ASP A 83 5.86 11.70 -9.12
C ASP A 83 5.31 10.30 -8.87
N TYR A 84 5.16 9.51 -9.94
CA TYR A 84 4.79 8.10 -9.83
C TYR A 84 5.77 7.30 -8.97
N ASP A 85 7.08 7.39 -9.25
CA ASP A 85 8.11 6.68 -8.48
C ASP A 85 8.14 7.14 -7.02
N ARG A 86 7.95 8.45 -6.77
CA ARG A 86 7.90 9.01 -5.41
C ARG A 86 6.70 8.45 -4.64
N LEU A 87 5.52 8.42 -5.25
CA LEU A 87 4.31 7.86 -4.63
C LEU A 87 4.48 6.38 -4.32
N ARG A 88 4.98 5.59 -5.29
CA ARG A 88 5.19 4.14 -5.15
C ARG A 88 6.24 3.77 -4.10
N LYS A 89 7.19 4.66 -3.83
CA LYS A 89 8.22 4.46 -2.80
C LYS A 89 7.83 5.01 -1.42
N ASP A 90 6.74 5.77 -1.31
CA ASP A 90 6.33 6.33 -0.02
C ASP A 90 5.77 5.22 0.91
N PRO A 91 6.42 4.92 2.05
CA PRO A 91 5.97 3.86 2.95
C PRO A 91 4.59 4.11 3.55
N ARG A 92 4.14 5.38 3.65
CA ARG A 92 2.80 5.71 4.13
C ARG A 92 1.75 5.36 3.07
N PHE A 93 2.02 5.66 1.80
CA PHE A 93 1.15 5.27 0.70
C PHE A 93 1.07 3.74 0.59
N ILE A 94 2.21 3.05 0.59
CA ILE A 94 2.25 1.57 0.52
C ILE A 94 1.40 0.97 1.64
N ARG A 95 1.57 1.42 2.89
CA ARG A 95 0.78 0.91 4.03
C ARG A 95 -0.72 1.17 3.86
N LEU A 96 -1.11 2.33 3.33
CA LEU A 96 -2.52 2.63 3.06
C LEU A 96 -3.07 1.76 1.93
N ALA A 97 -2.36 1.65 0.81
CA ALA A 97 -2.72 0.83 -0.34
C ALA A 97 -2.99 -0.62 0.07
N LEU A 98 -2.07 -1.19 0.83
CA LEU A 98 -2.17 -2.53 1.40
C LEU A 98 -3.37 -2.68 2.36
N ALA A 99 -3.59 -1.68 3.21
CA ALA A 99 -4.73 -1.68 4.13
C ALA A 99 -6.08 -1.55 3.41
N ALA A 100 -6.13 -0.81 2.32
CA ALA A 100 -7.30 -0.61 1.48
C ALA A 100 -7.62 -1.91 0.72
N LYS A 101 -6.66 -2.46 -0.04
CA LYS A 101 -6.81 -3.76 -0.74
C LYS A 101 -7.33 -4.85 0.20
N LYS A 102 -6.73 -4.98 1.38
CA LYS A 102 -7.18 -5.95 2.39
C LYS A 102 -8.63 -5.71 2.83
N PHE A 103 -9.04 -4.46 3.05
CA PHE A 103 -10.41 -4.12 3.44
C PHE A 103 -11.42 -4.56 2.37
N HIS A 104 -11.09 -4.33 1.09
CA HIS A 104 -11.91 -4.75 -0.04
C HIS A 104 -11.81 -6.26 -0.36
N GLY A 105 -10.96 -7.01 0.35
CA GLY A 105 -10.76 -8.45 0.12
C GLY A 105 -9.89 -8.76 -1.11
N MET A 106 -9.09 -7.79 -1.54
CA MET A 106 -8.11 -7.92 -2.61
C MET A 106 -6.77 -8.43 -2.05
N ASP A 107 -6.00 -9.14 -2.88
CA ASP A 107 -4.60 -9.46 -2.61
C ASP A 107 -3.66 -8.27 -2.94
N VAL A 108 -2.34 -8.45 -2.81
CA VAL A 108 -1.34 -7.40 -3.12
C VAL A 108 -1.42 -6.88 -4.55
N ASN A 109 -1.88 -7.72 -5.47
CA ASN A 109 -2.00 -7.42 -6.90
C ASN A 109 -3.37 -6.82 -7.27
N GLY A 110 -4.29 -6.66 -6.30
CA GLY A 110 -5.64 -6.15 -6.56
C GLY A 110 -6.65 -7.22 -6.98
N ASN A 111 -6.29 -8.50 -6.96
CA ASN A 111 -7.20 -9.58 -7.36
C ASN A 111 -8.15 -9.94 -6.21
N ASN A 112 -9.43 -10.14 -6.54
CA ASN A 112 -10.45 -10.57 -5.58
C ASN A 112 -10.15 -11.98 -5.08
N ASN A 113 -9.60 -12.08 -3.87
CA ASN A 113 -9.29 -13.36 -3.25
C ASN A 113 -10.11 -13.54 -1.98
N ARG A 114 -11.21 -14.28 -2.11
CA ARG A 114 -12.16 -14.57 -1.00
C ARG A 114 -11.47 -15.18 0.23
N ASN A 115 -10.28 -15.80 0.05
CA ASN A 115 -9.50 -16.39 1.13
C ASN A 115 -8.67 -15.38 1.95
N VAL A 116 -8.44 -14.16 1.45
CA VAL A 116 -7.65 -13.12 2.14
C VAL A 116 -8.39 -12.58 3.36
N ARG A 117 -9.73 -12.51 3.32
CA ARG A 117 -10.57 -12.10 4.47
C ARG A 117 -10.34 -12.94 5.73
N ARG A 118 -9.89 -14.19 5.59
CA ARG A 118 -9.68 -15.15 6.71
C ARG A 118 -8.23 -15.24 7.19
N ARG A 119 -7.24 -14.72 6.46
CA ARG A 119 -5.83 -14.85 6.83
C ARG A 119 -5.34 -13.60 7.57
N ASN A 120 -4.97 -13.78 8.84
CA ASN A 120 -4.08 -12.85 9.52
C ASN A 120 -2.84 -12.61 8.65
N MET A 121 -2.33 -11.38 8.65
CA MET A 121 -1.25 -10.88 7.77
C MET A 121 -0.24 -12.01 7.50
N SER A 122 -0.23 -12.53 6.27
CA SER A 122 0.63 -13.68 5.99
C SER A 122 2.08 -13.28 6.27
N ARG A 123 2.88 -14.21 6.79
CA ARG A 123 4.32 -13.98 7.05
C ARG A 123 5.04 -13.43 5.82
N ARG A 124 4.58 -13.83 4.63
CA ARG A 124 5.07 -13.36 3.32
C ARG A 124 4.81 -11.87 3.09
N PHE A 125 3.62 -11.39 3.47
CA PHE A 125 3.22 -9.99 3.36
C PHE A 125 3.97 -9.09 4.33
N LEU A 126 4.21 -9.56 5.55
CA LEU A 126 5.06 -8.84 6.51
C LEU A 126 6.50 -8.76 6.02
N ASN A 127 7.03 -9.84 5.45
CA ASN A 127 8.38 -9.84 4.88
C ASN A 127 8.49 -8.89 3.69
N GLU A 128 7.52 -8.83 2.79
CA GLU A 128 7.53 -7.87 1.68
C GLU A 128 7.50 -6.42 2.19
N VAL A 129 6.62 -6.09 3.15
CA VAL A 129 6.59 -4.75 3.75
C VAL A 129 7.91 -4.39 4.42
N LEU A 130 8.49 -5.32 5.18
CA LEU A 130 9.75 -5.09 5.90
C LEU A 130 10.96 -5.02 4.95
N VAL A 131 10.95 -5.76 3.84
CA VAL A 131 11.96 -5.63 2.78
C VAL A 131 11.86 -4.26 2.11
N PHE A 132 10.63 -3.80 1.81
CA PHE A 132 10.40 -2.46 1.28
C PHE A 132 10.76 -1.34 2.27
N GLU A 133 10.60 -1.56 3.58
CA GLU A 133 11.05 -0.63 4.63
C GLU A 133 12.58 -0.69 4.89
N GLY A 134 13.34 -1.51 4.14
CA GLY A 134 14.79 -1.69 4.32
C GLY A 134 15.16 -2.37 5.64
N ARG A 135 14.21 -3.06 6.29
CA ARG A 135 14.39 -3.73 7.58
C ARG A 135 14.79 -5.20 7.45
N ILE A 136 14.71 -5.76 6.26
CA ILE A 136 15.28 -7.07 5.91
C ILE A 136 15.81 -7.02 4.48
N GLU A 137 16.99 -7.59 4.26
CA GLU A 137 17.54 -7.76 2.91
C GLU A 137 16.88 -8.96 2.22
N GLN A 138 16.70 -8.86 0.89
CA GLN A 138 16.28 -10.01 0.08
C GLN A 138 17.45 -11.00 0.03
N TYR A 139 17.26 -12.19 0.60
CA TYR A 139 18.16 -13.34 0.44
C TYR A 139 17.65 -14.25 -0.66
#